data_AF-A0A350CUB0-F1
#
_entry.id   AF-A0A350CUB0-F1
#
_cell.length_a   1.000
_cell.length_b   1.000
_cell.length_c   1.000
_cell.angle_alpha   90.00
_cell.angle_beta   90.00
_cell.angle_gamma   90.00
#
_symmetry.space_group_name_H-M   'P 1'
#
loop_
_entity.id
_entity.type
_entity.pdbx_description
1 polymer ?
#
loop_
_entity_poly.entity_id
_entity_poly.type
_entity_poly.pdbx_seq_one_letter_code
_entity_poly.pdbx_strand_id
1 'polypeptide(L)'
;MFRRLHLMLLPRSLVGRVFTLFALSMLVFVGGGLGIFYRHQFLQHIDETQDAAYTLVEVASRAVEDSAVIGDYDTVKRTLSTMMVQSPFRSAVFIDLGGGVIRVDAPAIDYHASAPDWLTRRVGRELFDVNRVVAVGGK
;
A
#
# COMPACT_ATOMS: atom_id res chain seq x y z
N MET A 1 26.61 17.92 31.32
CA MET A 1 27.55 17.16 30.46
C MET A 1 27.46 17.53 28.97
N PHE A 2 26.29 17.96 28.44
CA PHE A 2 26.11 18.41 27.05
C PHE A 2 26.88 19.68 26.63
N ARG A 3 27.23 20.56 27.58
CA ARG A 3 27.88 21.85 27.28
C ARG A 3 29.35 21.73 26.86
N ARG A 4 30.03 20.60 27.17
CA ARG A 4 31.44 20.36 26.81
C ARG A 4 31.61 19.75 25.42
N LEU A 5 30.60 19.03 24.90
CA LEU A 5 30.68 18.41 23.57
C LEU A 5 30.69 19.48 22.45
N HIS A 6 29.90 20.54 22.61
CA HIS A 6 29.86 21.67 21.66
C HIS A 6 31.19 22.42 21.51
N LEU A 7 32.03 22.43 22.55
CA LEU A 7 33.35 23.09 22.53
C LEU A 7 34.45 22.21 21.91
N MET A 8 34.25 20.90 21.85
CA MET A 8 35.19 19.96 21.21
C MET A 8 34.93 19.79 19.70
N LEU A 9 33.69 19.97 19.25
CA LEU A 9 33.34 19.95 17.82
C LEU A 9 33.46 21.30 17.11
N LEU A 10 33.62 22.42 17.83
CA LEU A 10 33.80 23.72 17.19
C LEU A 10 35.28 23.96 16.82
N PRO A 11 35.64 24.00 15.54
CA PRO A 11 36.99 24.35 15.13
C PRO A 11 37.36 25.75 15.66
N ARG A 12 38.60 25.88 16.14
CA ARG A 12 39.15 27.14 16.69
C ARG A 12 39.33 28.22 15.60
N SER A 13 39.38 27.84 14.32
CA SER A 13 39.50 28.77 13.21
C SER A 13 38.14 29.30 12.72
N LEU A 14 38.12 30.56 12.28
CA LEU A 14 36.92 31.23 11.75
C LEU A 14 36.37 30.48 10.52
N VAL A 15 37.26 30.01 9.64
CA VAL A 15 36.94 29.19 8.45
C VAL A 15 36.23 27.90 8.85
N GLY A 16 36.71 27.21 9.88
CA GLY A 16 36.10 25.95 10.32
C GLY A 16 34.67 26.15 10.82
N ARG A 17 34.39 27.25 11.56
CA ARG A 17 33.04 27.54 12.06
C ARG A 17 32.07 27.79 10.91
N VAL A 18 32.49 28.56 9.90
CA VAL A 18 31.69 28.81 8.69
C VAL A 18 31.41 27.50 7.95
N PHE A 19 32.44 26.65 7.78
CA PHE A 19 32.28 25.36 7.11
C PHE A 19 31.35 24.41 7.87
N THR A 20 31.39 24.44 9.22
CA THR A 20 30.50 23.62 10.06
C THR A 20 29.06 24.10 9.96
N LEU A 21 28.82 25.41 9.95
CA LEU A 21 27.49 25.98 9.73
C LEU A 21 26.95 25.61 8.34
N PHE A 22 27.80 25.69 7.31
CA PHE A 22 27.44 25.30 5.95
C PHE A 22 27.09 23.80 5.86
N ALA A 23 27.95 22.93 6.41
CA ALA A 23 27.71 21.49 6.43
C ALA A 23 26.43 21.14 7.21
N LEU A 24 26.18 21.81 8.33
CA LEU A 24 24.98 21.62 9.12
C LEU A 24 23.73 22.09 8.36
N SER A 25 23.77 23.27 7.73
CA SER A 25 22.64 23.75 6.92
C SER A 25 22.35 22.83 5.74
N MET A 26 23.41 22.33 5.08
CA MET A 26 23.28 21.39 3.98
C MET A 26 22.68 20.06 4.46
N LEU A 27 23.10 19.55 5.61
CA LEU A 27 22.57 18.32 6.19
C LEU A 27 21.10 18.46 6.59
N VAL A 28 20.70 19.60 7.16
CA VAL A 28 19.30 19.88 7.47
C VAL A 28 18.47 19.96 6.19
N PHE A 29 18.98 20.63 5.15
CA PHE A 29 18.25 20.77 3.90
C PHE A 29 18.09 19.44 3.17
N VAL A 30 19.17 18.66 3.04
CA VAL A 30 19.15 17.33 2.39
C VAL A 30 18.32 16.35 3.21
N GLY A 31 18.54 16.28 4.53
CA GLY A 31 17.79 15.37 5.41
C GLY A 31 16.30 15.70 5.46
N GLY A 32 15.96 16.99 5.55
CA GLY A 32 14.57 17.46 5.50
C GLY A 32 13.90 17.16 4.17
N GLY A 33 14.56 17.50 3.06
CA GLY A 33 14.07 17.23 1.71
C GLY A 33 13.85 15.73 1.47
N LEU A 34 14.83 14.89 1.84
CA LEU A 34 14.73 13.44 1.71
C LEU A 34 13.61 12.86 2.58
N GLY A 35 13.46 13.34 3.82
CA GLY A 35 12.40 12.89 4.72
C GLY A 35 11.00 13.23 4.21
N ILE A 36 10.80 14.45 3.73
CA ILE A 36 9.52 14.87 3.12
C ILE A 36 9.25 14.09 1.84
N PHE A 37 10.25 13.95 0.97
CA PHE A 37 10.14 13.20 -0.29
C PHE A 37 9.76 11.74 -0.04
N TYR A 38 10.44 11.07 0.89
CA TYR A 38 10.16 9.67 1.21
C TYR A 38 8.76 9.49 1.78
N ARG A 39 8.32 10.41 2.65
CA ARG A 39 6.94 10.42 3.16
C ARG A 39 5.93 10.59 2.03
N HIS A 40 6.21 11.47 1.07
CA HIS A 40 5.30 11.74 -0.05
C HIS A 40 5.21 10.54 -1.00
N GLN A 41 6.35 9.97 -1.38
CA GLN A 41 6.42 8.75 -2.19
C GLN A 41 5.69 7.57 -1.54
N PHE A 42 5.84 7.40 -0.23
CA PHE A 42 5.15 6.32 0.49
C PHE A 42 3.62 6.48 0.46
N LEU A 43 3.12 7.70 0.68
CA LEU A 43 1.68 7.97 0.61
C LEU A 43 1.14 7.84 -0.81
N GLN A 44 1.85 8.39 -1.79
CA GLN A 44 1.44 8.34 -3.19
C GLN A 44 1.36 6.89 -3.71
N HIS A 45 2.33 6.04 -3.36
CA HIS A 45 2.32 4.65 -3.78
C HIS A 45 1.16 3.85 -3.16
N ILE A 46 0.76 4.21 -1.93
CA ILE A 46 -0.44 3.64 -1.28
C ILE A 46 -1.71 4.07 -2.02
N ASP A 47 -1.85 5.36 -2.36
CA ASP A 47 -3.01 5.89 -3.08
C ASP A 47 -3.12 5.27 -4.49
N GLU A 48 -2.02 5.21 -5.25
CA GLU A 48 -1.97 4.57 -6.57
C GLU A 48 -2.39 3.09 -6.52
N THR A 49 -1.94 2.37 -5.49
CA THR A 49 -2.32 0.96 -5.29
C THR A 49 -3.81 0.82 -4.96
N GLN A 50 -4.37 1.74 -4.17
CA GLN A 50 -5.80 1.75 -3.85
C GLN A 50 -6.66 2.10 -5.07
N ASP A 51 -6.29 3.09 -5.88
CA ASP A 51 -7.05 3.46 -7.08
C ASP A 51 -7.07 2.32 -8.11
N ALA A 52 -5.95 1.62 -8.29
CA ALA A 52 -5.88 0.43 -9.12
C ALA A 52 -6.78 -0.69 -8.57
N ALA A 53 -6.76 -0.90 -7.25
CA ALA A 53 -7.59 -1.87 -6.55
C ALA A 53 -9.09 -1.56 -6.71
N TYR A 54 -9.52 -0.31 -6.53
CA TYR A 54 -10.91 0.12 -6.75
C TYR A 54 -11.37 -0.09 -8.19
N THR A 55 -10.51 0.25 -9.16
CA THR A 55 -10.81 0.05 -10.58
C THR A 55 -10.98 -1.44 -10.90
N LEU A 56 -10.12 -2.30 -10.36
CA LEU A 56 -10.22 -3.75 -10.53
C LEU A 56 -11.50 -4.31 -9.92
N VAL A 57 -11.88 -3.86 -8.71
CA VAL A 57 -13.14 -4.30 -8.08
C VAL A 57 -14.34 -3.86 -8.90
N GLU A 58 -14.34 -2.66 -9.48
CA GLU A 58 -15.44 -2.18 -10.31
C GLU A 58 -15.62 -3.00 -11.60
N VAL A 59 -14.50 -3.35 -12.26
CA VAL A 59 -14.53 -4.24 -13.43
C VAL A 59 -14.95 -5.65 -13.02
N ALA A 60 -14.48 -6.13 -11.87
CA ALA A 60 -14.84 -7.43 -11.32
C ALA A 60 -16.32 -7.54 -10.99
N SER A 61 -16.90 -6.52 -10.36
CA SER A 61 -18.31 -6.53 -9.98
C SER A 61 -19.22 -6.61 -11.20
N ARG A 62 -18.90 -5.90 -12.30
CA ARG A 62 -19.69 -5.97 -13.54
C ARG A 62 -19.65 -7.36 -14.18
N ALA A 63 -18.47 -7.98 -14.25
CA ALA A 63 -18.32 -9.32 -14.81
C ALA A 63 -18.99 -10.42 -13.95
N VAL A 64 -19.00 -10.23 -12.63
CA VAL A 64 -19.70 -11.12 -11.68
C VAL A 64 -21.21 -10.90 -11.73
N GLU A 65 -21.69 -9.67 -11.89
CA GLU A 65 -23.12 -9.34 -12.02
C GLU A 65 -23.75 -10.08 -13.20
N ASP A 66 -23.13 -10.01 -14.39
CA ASP A 66 -23.61 -10.72 -15.59
C ASP A 66 -23.71 -12.25 -15.39
N SER A 67 -22.81 -12.84 -14.59
CA SER A 67 -22.81 -14.28 -14.31
C SER A 67 -23.75 -14.67 -13.17
N ALA A 68 -23.90 -13.80 -12.16
CA ALA A 68 -24.76 -14.00 -11.01
C ALA A 68 -26.25 -13.91 -11.39
N VAL A 69 -26.62 -13.04 -12.35
CA VAL A 69 -27.97 -13.00 -12.93
C VAL A 69 -28.38 -14.35 -13.52
N ILE A 70 -27.43 -15.12 -14.05
CA ILE A 70 -27.65 -16.42 -14.69
C ILE A 70 -27.51 -17.58 -13.68
N GLY A 71 -26.91 -17.34 -12.50
CA GLY A 71 -26.68 -18.34 -11.46
C GLY A 71 -25.47 -19.26 -11.71
N ASP A 72 -24.53 -18.84 -12.57
CA ASP A 72 -23.34 -19.64 -12.90
C ASP A 72 -22.18 -19.34 -11.95
N TYR A 73 -22.16 -20.09 -10.84
CA TYR A 73 -21.11 -20.01 -9.82
C TYR A 73 -19.72 -20.44 -10.31
N ASP A 74 -19.64 -21.32 -11.32
CA ASP A 74 -18.36 -21.77 -11.89
C ASP A 74 -17.70 -20.64 -12.70
N THR A 75 -18.50 -19.88 -13.45
CA THR A 75 -18.03 -18.69 -14.16
C THR A 75 -17.63 -17.58 -13.19
N VAL A 76 -18.39 -17.37 -12.09
CA VAL A 76 -18.00 -16.42 -11.03
C VAL A 76 -16.64 -16.79 -10.45
N LYS A 77 -16.41 -18.06 -10.11
CA LYS A 77 -15.12 -18.53 -9.58
C LYS A 77 -13.99 -18.31 -10.59
N ARG A 78 -14.19 -18.63 -11.86
CA ARG A 78 -13.17 -18.47 -12.92
C ARG A 78 -12.82 -17.00 -13.16
N THR A 79 -13.81 -16.13 -13.18
CA THR A 79 -13.61 -14.67 -13.31
C THR A 79 -12.81 -14.14 -12.13
N LEU A 80 -13.20 -14.53 -10.91
CA LEU A 80 -12.51 -14.11 -9.69
C LEU A 80 -11.06 -14.63 -9.64
N SER A 81 -10.83 -15.88 -10.02
CA SER A 81 -9.47 -16.45 -10.16
C SER A 81 -8.62 -15.75 -11.21
N THR A 82 -9.21 -15.38 -12.35
CA THR A 82 -8.48 -14.68 -13.42
C THR A 82 -8.04 -13.28 -12.97
N MET A 83 -8.92 -12.58 -12.25
CA MET A 83 -8.64 -11.25 -11.71
C MET A 83 -7.63 -11.28 -10.57
N MET A 84 -7.55 -12.37 -9.80
CA MET A 84 -6.58 -12.54 -8.71
C MET A 84 -5.12 -12.68 -9.18
N VAL A 85 -4.85 -13.06 -10.44
CA VAL A 85 -3.48 -13.33 -10.93
C VAL A 85 -2.62 -12.06 -11.03
N GLN A 86 -3.21 -10.89 -11.29
CA GLN A 86 -2.50 -9.61 -11.41
C GLN A 86 -3.03 -8.56 -10.44
N SER A 87 -3.62 -9.00 -9.34
CA SER A 87 -4.29 -8.12 -8.39
C SER A 87 -3.40 -7.78 -7.19
N PRO A 88 -3.50 -6.56 -6.64
CA PRO A 88 -2.88 -6.20 -5.36
C PRO A 88 -3.57 -6.89 -4.15
N PHE A 89 -4.68 -7.60 -4.36
CA PHE A 89 -5.44 -8.26 -3.31
C PHE A 89 -4.85 -9.63 -2.94
N ARG A 90 -4.90 -9.97 -1.65
CA ARG A 90 -4.49 -11.28 -1.12
C ARG A 90 -5.54 -12.37 -1.37
N SER A 91 -6.81 -12.00 -1.32
CA SER A 91 -7.94 -12.92 -1.52
C SER A 91 -9.17 -12.13 -1.93
N ALA A 92 -10.05 -12.77 -2.70
CA ALA A 92 -11.35 -12.25 -3.05
C ALA A 92 -12.44 -13.21 -2.55
N VAL A 93 -13.53 -12.65 -2.03
CA VAL A 93 -14.65 -13.41 -1.49
C VAL A 93 -15.94 -12.91 -2.13
N PHE A 94 -16.69 -13.82 -2.73
CA PHE A 94 -18.05 -13.58 -3.19
C PHE A 94 -19.04 -14.21 -2.21
N ILE A 95 -20.05 -13.46 -1.82
CA ILE A 95 -21.12 -13.88 -0.90
C ILE A 95 -22.44 -13.66 -1.63
N ASP A 96 -23.16 -14.75 -1.87
CA ASP A 96 -24.49 -14.72 -2.47
C ASP A 96 -25.59 -14.44 -1.41
N LEU A 97 -26.75 -13.96 -1.85
CA LEU A 97 -27.93 -13.72 -1.03
C LEU A 97 -28.45 -15.02 -0.37
N GLY A 98 -28.24 -16.18 -1.00
CA GLY A 98 -28.55 -17.49 -0.43
C GLY A 98 -27.55 -18.00 0.62
N GLY A 99 -26.49 -17.24 0.92
CA GLY A 99 -25.44 -17.62 1.86
C GLY A 99 -24.31 -18.47 1.27
N GLY A 100 -24.28 -18.65 -0.06
CA GLY A 100 -23.16 -19.28 -0.76
C GLY A 100 -21.91 -18.40 -0.69
N VAL A 101 -20.78 -18.97 -0.25
CA VAL A 101 -19.50 -18.25 -0.16
C VAL A 101 -18.47 -18.88 -1.08
N ILE A 102 -17.95 -18.09 -2.02
CA ILE A 102 -16.85 -18.48 -2.90
C ILE A 102 -15.62 -17.65 -2.51
N ARG A 103 -14.58 -18.32 -2.02
CA ARG A 103 -13.28 -17.70 -1.72
C ARG A 103 -12.27 -18.12 -2.77
N VAL A 104 -11.52 -17.14 -3.27
CA VAL A 104 -10.36 -17.36 -4.13
C VAL A 104 -9.18 -16.63 -3.49
N ASP A 105 -8.09 -17.34 -3.29
CA ASP A 105 -6.83 -16.77 -2.79
C ASP A 105 -5.92 -16.43 -3.97
N ALA A 106 -5.10 -15.39 -3.80
CA ALA A 106 -4.08 -15.04 -4.78
C ALA A 106 -3.04 -16.17 -4.89
N PRO A 107 -2.40 -16.35 -6.06
CA PRO A 107 -1.27 -17.28 -6.19
C PRO A 107 -0.22 -17.01 -5.11
N ALA A 108 0.30 -18.06 -4.49
CA ALA A 108 1.34 -17.91 -3.47
C ALA A 108 2.57 -17.22 -4.09
N ILE A 109 2.82 -15.98 -3.68
CA ILE A 109 4.05 -15.26 -4.03
C ILE A 109 5.09 -15.68 -2.99
N ASP A 110 6.11 -16.43 -3.43
CA ASP A 110 7.26 -16.78 -2.60
C ASP A 110 8.12 -15.54 -2.33
N TYR A 111 7.76 -14.78 -1.30
CA TYR A 111 8.58 -13.70 -0.79
C TYR A 111 9.83 -14.29 -0.12
N HIS A 112 10.97 -14.21 -0.80
CA HIS A 112 12.25 -14.75 -0.34
C HIS A 112 12.78 -14.10 0.96
N ALA A 113 12.18 -12.98 1.39
CA ALA A 113 12.48 -12.33 2.65
C ALA A 113 11.21 -11.75 3.27
N SER A 114 10.99 -12.04 4.55
CA SER A 114 9.92 -11.40 5.31
C SER A 114 10.26 -9.93 5.57
N ALA A 115 9.34 -9.03 5.25
CA ALA A 115 9.48 -7.62 5.56
C ALA A 115 9.52 -7.40 7.09
N PRO A 116 10.29 -6.43 7.60
CA PRO A 116 10.35 -6.15 9.03
C PRO A 116 8.98 -5.81 9.62
N ASP A 117 8.70 -6.30 10.83
CA ASP A 117 7.40 -6.17 11.50
C ASP A 117 6.91 -4.74 11.72
N TRP A 118 7.83 -3.77 11.80
CA TRP A 118 7.46 -2.36 11.94
C TRP A 118 6.89 -1.80 10.62
N LEU A 119 7.37 -2.30 9.47
CA LEU A 119 6.95 -1.86 8.15
C LEU A 119 5.61 -2.49 7.79
N THR A 120 5.45 -3.79 8.05
CA THR A 120 4.18 -4.49 7.83
C THR A 120 3.05 -3.90 8.67
N ARG A 121 3.28 -3.60 9.95
CA ARG A 121 2.31 -2.91 10.81
C ARG A 121 1.97 -1.50 10.34
N ARG A 122 2.94 -0.78 9.77
CA ARG A 122 2.72 0.57 9.24
C ARG A 122 1.85 0.53 7.98
N VAL A 123 2.15 -0.38 7.06
CA VAL A 123 1.38 -0.58 5.82
C VAL A 123 -0.02 -1.09 6.13
N GLY A 124 -0.17 -2.09 7.01
CA GLY A 124 -1.47 -2.69 7.35
C GLY A 124 -2.43 -1.76 8.10
N ARG A 125 -1.99 -0.59 8.56
CA ARG A 125 -2.86 0.44 9.15
C ARG A 125 -3.42 1.40 8.10
N GLU A 126 -2.79 1.50 6.94
CA GLU A 126 -3.18 2.40 5.84
C GLU A 126 -3.90 1.64 4.71
N LEU A 127 -3.70 0.32 4.59
CA LEU A 127 -4.43 -0.53 3.64
C LEU A 127 -5.71 -1.08 4.29
N PHE A 128 -6.86 -0.62 3.81
CA PHE A 128 -8.17 -1.14 4.21
C PHE A 128 -8.65 -2.25 3.26
N ASP A 129 -9.45 -3.17 3.77
CA ASP A 129 -10.16 -4.16 2.94
C ASP A 129 -11.23 -3.46 2.10
N VAL A 130 -11.18 -3.63 0.77
CA VAL A 130 -12.17 -3.06 -0.15
C VAL A 130 -13.36 -4.01 -0.26
N ASN A 131 -14.50 -3.58 0.27
CA ASN A 131 -15.77 -4.31 0.17
C ASN A 131 -16.71 -3.58 -0.79
N ARG A 132 -17.22 -4.28 -1.81
CA ARG A 132 -18.24 -3.72 -2.71
C ARG A 132 -19.45 -4.65 -2.77
N VAL A 133 -20.63 -4.06 -2.56
CA VAL A 133 -21.90 -4.75 -2.72
C VAL A 133 -22.18 -4.88 -4.21
N VAL A 134 -22.40 -6.11 -4.69
CA VAL A 134 -22.87 -6.37 -6.05
C VAL A 134 -24.39 -6.48 -5.98
N ALA A 135 -25.10 -5.46 -6.45
CA ALA A 135 -26.56 -5.45 -6.50
C ALA A 135 -27.00 -6.21 -7.76
N VAL A 136 -27.45 -7.45 -7.60
CA VAL A 136 -27.92 -8.26 -8.72
C VAL A 136 -29.41 -8.01 -8.92
N GLY A 137 -29.77 -7.32 -10.02
CA GLY A 137 -31.16 -7.08 -10.41
C GLY A 137 -31.63 -5.64 -10.20
N GLY A 138 -31.81 -4.91 -11.31
CA GLY A 138 -32.45 -3.60 -11.30
C GLY A 138 -33.93 -3.72 -10.98
N LYS A 139 -34.30 -3.51 -9.72
CA LYS A 139 -35.59 -2.95 -9.29
C LYS A 139 -35.40 -2.14 -8.01
#